data_AF-A0A210PCQ0-F1
#
_entry.id   AF-A0A210PCQ0-F1
#
_cell.length_a   1.000
_cell.length_b   1.000
_cell.length_c   1.000
_cell.angle_alpha   90.00
_cell.angle_beta   90.00
_cell.angle_gamma   90.00
#
_symmetry.space_group_name_H-M   'P 1'
#
loop_
_entity.id
_entity.type
_entity.pdbx_description
1 polymer ?
#
loop_
_entity_poly.entity_id
_entity_poly.type
_entity_poly.pdbx_seq_one_letter_code
_entity_poly.pdbx_strand_id
1 'polypeptide(L)'
;MDKDIERIRDFNRFYANYFNRFEKELYQGFPSMNEARVIAFLYFHHSSTATDIQNELCFDKGQLSKMLTKLEKKGILKRTLNPEDRRHYLLDLTDSGEDLHKELADKASSYLKNVFKDYTPSILKIFANDVSETQTLFQQTENIKIRRGNMTDLGFIADLHSRIYSTEIPFNLIFHKYVLQALAELTDDISKSLIWIAQLGNRRVGTVSLVLDTTGKYQLRWFAVDPDYQGLGIGTKLLGALMDQVKLDSIDEVYLWTVDELTGARNLYRKFKFALSESKVNNDWSDHPIHEEKWLYQKENEIMADEKTELMRLIDTAYNNVQDNKYEGFRKELLKYYTALNNDEDYIKVLLGLRSALLQADLTLNLKQRISGLPSEYSDIFKFIEPQLRKVDSKTIDKYSRYGFVPLKLGSTVKYF
;
A
#
# COMPACT_ATOMS: atom_id res chain seq x y z
N MET A 1 -11.39 0.17 -24.64
CA MET A 1 -10.62 -1.07 -24.83
C MET A 1 -10.28 -1.31 -26.31
N ASP A 2 -11.22 -1.71 -27.18
CA ASP A 2 -10.87 -2.07 -28.58
C ASP A 2 -10.22 -0.93 -29.39
N LYS A 3 -10.73 0.31 -29.24
CA LYS A 3 -10.13 1.50 -29.87
C LYS A 3 -8.72 1.80 -29.34
N ASP A 4 -8.47 1.52 -28.07
CA ASP A 4 -7.18 1.78 -27.42
C ASP A 4 -6.15 0.73 -27.84
N ILE A 5 -6.57 -0.54 -27.94
CA ILE A 5 -5.76 -1.62 -28.50
C ILE A 5 -5.36 -1.33 -29.95
N GLU A 6 -6.28 -0.83 -30.77
CA GLU A 6 -5.94 -0.51 -32.17
C GLU A 6 -4.92 0.63 -32.28
N ARG A 7 -5.03 1.67 -31.44
CA ARG A 7 -4.01 2.72 -31.34
C ARG A 7 -2.63 2.18 -30.97
N ILE A 8 -2.56 1.25 -30.03
CA ILE A 8 -1.29 0.59 -29.64
C ILE A 8 -0.73 -0.23 -30.81
N ARG A 9 -1.57 -0.95 -31.55
CA ARG A 9 -1.14 -1.71 -32.73
C ARG A 9 -0.60 -0.82 -33.83
N ASP A 10 -1.24 0.31 -34.07
CA ASP A 10 -0.77 1.29 -35.06
C ASP A 10 0.56 1.92 -34.65
N PHE A 11 0.72 2.24 -33.37
CA PHE A 11 2.01 2.68 -32.83
C PHE A 11 3.09 1.61 -33.04
N ASN A 12 2.82 0.34 -32.72
CA ASN A 12 3.80 -0.75 -32.90
C ASN A 12 4.23 -0.90 -34.36
N ARG A 13 3.30 -0.76 -35.31
CA ARG A 13 3.58 -0.82 -36.75
C ARG A 13 4.44 0.35 -37.20
N PHE A 14 4.10 1.56 -36.76
CA PHE A 14 4.89 2.77 -37.01
C PHE A 14 6.30 2.62 -36.44
N TYR A 15 6.41 2.22 -35.17
CA TYR A 15 7.67 2.07 -34.45
C TYR A 15 8.55 0.99 -35.07
N ALA A 16 8.01 -0.17 -35.45
CA ALA A 16 8.77 -1.21 -36.14
C ALA A 16 9.40 -0.70 -37.45
N ASN A 17 8.65 0.07 -38.25
CA ASN A 17 9.17 0.67 -39.48
C ASN A 17 10.24 1.72 -39.22
N TYR A 18 10.04 2.54 -38.18
CA TYR A 18 11.02 3.53 -37.74
C TYR A 18 12.31 2.85 -37.27
N PHE A 19 12.18 1.82 -36.44
CA PHE A 19 13.28 1.04 -35.89
C PHE A 19 14.07 0.29 -36.97
N ASN A 20 13.42 -0.23 -38.01
CA ASN A 20 14.10 -0.86 -39.15
C ASN A 20 14.98 0.13 -39.94
N ARG A 21 14.60 1.41 -40.02
CA ARG A 21 15.45 2.46 -40.64
C ARG A 21 16.68 2.73 -39.76
N PHE A 22 16.45 2.85 -38.45
CA PHE A 22 17.52 2.99 -37.46
C PHE A 22 18.53 1.83 -37.54
N GLU A 23 18.06 0.58 -37.64
CA GLU A 23 18.94 -0.59 -37.78
C GLU A 23 19.85 -0.49 -39.02
N LYS A 24 19.27 -0.14 -40.17
CA LYS A 24 20.02 -0.04 -41.44
C LYS A 24 21.13 1.00 -41.37
N GLU A 25 20.86 2.14 -40.76
CA GLU A 25 21.83 3.24 -40.65
C GLU A 25 22.93 2.95 -39.62
N LEU A 26 22.59 2.27 -38.52
CA LEU A 26 23.51 2.05 -37.40
C LEU A 26 24.48 0.87 -37.64
N TYR A 27 24.01 -0.23 -38.22
CA TYR A 27 24.72 -1.51 -38.14
C TYR A 27 25.45 -1.97 -39.42
N GLN A 28 25.16 -1.38 -40.60
CA GLN A 28 25.88 -1.55 -41.89
C GLN A 28 26.53 -2.94 -42.17
N GLY A 29 25.87 -4.03 -41.78
CA GLY A 29 26.30 -5.42 -42.04
C GLY A 29 26.92 -6.19 -40.86
N PHE A 30 27.59 -5.55 -39.90
CA PHE A 30 28.05 -6.22 -38.67
C PHE A 30 28.26 -5.23 -37.49
N PRO A 31 27.82 -5.58 -36.27
CA PRO A 31 26.94 -6.71 -35.93
C PRO A 31 25.51 -6.48 -36.44
N SER A 32 24.72 -7.54 -36.63
CA SER A 32 23.26 -7.38 -36.78
C SER A 32 22.64 -6.84 -35.49
N MET A 33 21.42 -6.30 -35.52
CA MET A 33 20.75 -5.78 -34.32
C MET A 33 20.67 -6.81 -33.19
N ASN A 34 20.31 -8.05 -33.50
CA ASN A 34 20.21 -9.10 -32.47
C ASN A 34 21.59 -9.48 -31.91
N GLU A 35 22.64 -9.45 -32.73
CA GLU A 35 24.03 -9.62 -32.25
C GLU A 35 24.45 -8.44 -31.36
N ALA A 36 24.07 -7.21 -31.71
CA ALA A 36 24.32 -6.01 -30.91
C ALA A 36 23.59 -6.06 -29.55
N ARG A 37 22.35 -6.58 -29.52
CA ARG A 37 21.61 -6.82 -28.26
C ARG A 37 22.31 -7.84 -27.36
N VAL A 38 22.86 -8.91 -27.93
CA VAL A 38 23.68 -9.89 -27.18
C VAL A 38 24.96 -9.24 -26.64
N ILE A 39 25.64 -8.43 -27.45
CA ILE A 39 26.84 -7.68 -27.02
C ILE A 39 26.49 -6.74 -25.87
N ALA A 40 25.41 -5.96 -25.99
CA ALA A 40 24.97 -5.04 -24.94
C ALA A 40 24.59 -5.75 -23.65
N PHE A 41 23.87 -6.87 -23.72
CA PHE A 41 23.56 -7.69 -22.56
C PHE A 41 24.85 -8.14 -21.83
N LEU A 42 25.81 -8.69 -22.57
CA LEU A 42 27.07 -9.16 -21.97
C LEU A 42 27.92 -8.02 -21.40
N TYR A 43 27.80 -6.80 -21.95
CA TYR A 43 28.46 -5.61 -21.42
C TYR A 43 27.94 -5.21 -20.03
N PHE A 44 26.63 -5.33 -19.77
CA PHE A 44 26.03 -4.89 -18.50
C PHE A 44 25.95 -5.99 -17.44
N HIS A 45 25.80 -7.25 -17.86
CA HIS A 45 25.55 -8.34 -16.91
C HIS A 45 26.81 -9.14 -16.56
N HIS A 46 27.83 -9.15 -17.44
CA HIS A 46 29.07 -9.92 -17.36
C HIS A 46 28.85 -11.42 -17.04
N SER A 47 29.83 -12.28 -17.34
CA SER A 47 29.91 -13.69 -16.90
C SER A 47 28.55 -14.42 -16.88
N SER A 48 27.80 -14.33 -17.98
CA SER A 48 26.40 -14.77 -18.05
C SER A 48 26.28 -16.06 -18.83
N THR A 49 25.27 -16.87 -18.56
CA THR A 49 25.01 -18.09 -19.33
C THR A 49 24.19 -17.79 -20.59
N ALA A 50 24.19 -18.72 -21.54
CA ALA A 50 23.29 -18.62 -22.69
C ALA A 50 21.81 -18.58 -22.26
N THR A 51 21.44 -19.29 -21.19
CA THR A 51 20.08 -19.30 -20.64
C THR A 51 19.65 -17.92 -20.15
N ASP A 52 20.55 -17.19 -19.49
CA ASP A 52 20.27 -15.83 -19.00
C ASP A 52 19.95 -14.90 -20.18
N ILE A 53 20.75 -14.98 -21.25
CA ILE A 53 20.53 -14.22 -22.49
C ILE A 53 19.19 -14.58 -23.13
N GLN A 54 18.83 -15.88 -23.17
CA GLN A 54 17.54 -16.32 -23.74
C GLN A 54 16.35 -15.77 -22.95
N ASN A 55 16.43 -15.84 -21.62
CA ASN A 55 15.35 -15.40 -20.76
C ASN A 55 15.12 -13.90 -20.88
N GLU A 56 16.19 -13.10 -20.89
CA GLU A 56 16.06 -11.64 -20.94
C GLU A 56 15.75 -11.11 -22.35
N LEU A 57 16.44 -11.62 -23.38
CA LEU A 57 16.28 -11.11 -24.75
C LEU A 57 15.19 -11.83 -25.55
N CYS A 58 14.60 -12.89 -24.98
CA CYS A 58 13.57 -13.74 -25.57
C CYS A 58 13.97 -14.39 -26.90
N PHE A 59 15.23 -14.83 -27.03
CA PHE A 59 15.72 -15.53 -28.21
C PHE A 59 15.53 -17.05 -28.13
N ASP A 60 15.20 -17.68 -29.28
CA ASP A 60 15.23 -19.13 -29.37
C ASP A 60 16.66 -19.69 -29.32
N LYS A 61 16.79 -20.93 -28.85
CA LYS A 61 18.08 -21.58 -28.60
C LYS A 61 18.94 -21.69 -29.87
N GLY A 62 18.30 -21.94 -31.02
CA GLY A 62 18.99 -22.12 -32.29
C GLY A 62 19.54 -20.79 -32.83
N GLN A 63 18.74 -19.73 -32.77
CA GLN A 63 19.13 -18.38 -33.17
C GLN A 63 20.27 -17.87 -32.28
N LEU A 64 20.13 -17.98 -30.96
CA LEU A 64 21.18 -17.52 -30.03
C LEU A 64 22.48 -18.29 -30.23
N SER A 65 22.43 -19.61 -30.36
CA SER A 65 23.63 -20.43 -30.58
C SER A 65 24.41 -20.00 -31.82
N LYS A 66 23.73 -19.74 -32.94
CA LYS A 66 24.34 -19.23 -34.18
C LYS A 66 25.00 -17.86 -33.98
N MET A 67 24.33 -16.93 -33.28
CA MET A 67 24.88 -15.61 -32.98
C MET A 67 26.13 -15.71 -32.09
N LEU A 68 26.07 -16.50 -31.02
CA LEU A 68 27.21 -16.67 -30.11
C LEU A 68 28.43 -17.26 -30.82
N THR A 69 28.25 -18.29 -31.64
CA THR A 69 29.35 -18.87 -32.42
C THR A 69 29.96 -17.87 -33.42
N LYS A 70 29.13 -17.04 -34.05
CA LYS A 70 29.62 -16.00 -34.98
C LYS A 70 30.39 -14.90 -34.26
N LEU A 71 29.90 -14.45 -33.10
CA LEU A 71 30.56 -13.44 -32.26
C LEU A 71 31.89 -13.97 -31.70
N GLU A 72 31.93 -15.22 -31.25
CA GLU A 72 33.14 -15.90 -30.78
C GLU A 72 34.18 -16.02 -31.91
N LYS A 73 33.76 -16.45 -33.11
CA LYS A 73 34.66 -16.54 -34.28
C LYS A 73 35.23 -15.18 -34.69
N LYS A 74 34.50 -14.09 -34.44
CA LYS A 74 34.96 -12.71 -34.68
C LYS A 74 35.77 -12.13 -33.52
N GLY A 75 36.03 -12.89 -32.47
CA GLY A 75 36.80 -12.45 -31.32
C GLY A 75 36.09 -11.42 -30.44
N ILE A 76 34.76 -11.30 -30.55
CA ILE A 76 33.95 -10.32 -29.81
C ILE A 76 33.57 -10.83 -28.41
N LEU A 77 33.38 -12.14 -28.28
CA LEU A 77 33.10 -12.77 -26.99
C LEU A 77 34.01 -13.96 -26.76
N LYS A 78 34.14 -14.36 -25.50
CA LYS A 78 34.86 -15.54 -25.04
C LYS A 78 33.94 -16.43 -24.21
N ARG A 79 34.24 -17.73 -24.23
CA ARG A 79 33.58 -18.74 -23.39
C ARG A 79 34.55 -19.27 -22.36
N THR A 80 34.14 -19.26 -21.10
CA THR A 80 34.86 -19.88 -20.00
C THR A 80 33.99 -20.97 -19.38
N LEU A 81 34.60 -22.04 -18.88
CA LEU A 81 33.87 -23.07 -18.14
C LEU A 81 33.29 -22.44 -16.88
N ASN A 82 32.00 -22.64 -16.63
CA ASN A 82 31.40 -22.19 -15.38
C ASN A 82 32.01 -23.00 -14.20
N PRO A 83 32.66 -22.34 -13.22
CA PRO A 83 33.26 -23.01 -12.07
C PRO A 83 32.25 -23.76 -11.19
N GLU A 84 31.00 -23.29 -11.14
CA GLU A 84 29.94 -23.82 -10.27
C GLU A 84 29.11 -24.92 -10.95
N ASP A 85 28.90 -24.84 -12.26
CA ASP A 85 28.28 -25.90 -13.06
C ASP A 85 29.00 -26.09 -14.40
N ARG A 86 29.95 -27.03 -14.45
CA ARG A 86 30.78 -27.33 -15.64
C ARG A 86 29.99 -27.77 -16.88
N ARG A 87 28.68 -27.99 -16.78
CA ARG A 87 27.80 -28.25 -17.93
C ARG A 87 27.44 -26.98 -18.70
N HIS A 88 27.70 -25.81 -18.12
CA HIS A 88 27.42 -24.51 -18.70
C HIS A 88 28.71 -23.73 -18.94
N TYR A 89 28.70 -22.90 -19.99
CA TYR A 89 29.75 -21.90 -20.24
C TYR A 89 29.27 -20.54 -19.76
N LEU A 90 30.18 -19.78 -19.15
CA LEU A 90 30.03 -18.35 -18.94
C LEU A 90 30.51 -17.61 -20.18
N LEU A 91 29.76 -16.59 -20.56
CA LEU A 91 30.01 -15.74 -21.70
C LEU A 91 30.42 -14.36 -21.19
N ASP A 92 31.50 -13.84 -21.74
CA ASP A 92 32.01 -12.51 -21.49
C ASP A 92 32.39 -11.84 -22.81
N LEU A 93 32.35 -10.51 -22.84
CA LEU A 93 33.01 -9.77 -23.92
C LEU A 93 34.52 -9.90 -23.81
N THR A 94 35.18 -9.83 -24.96
CA THR A 94 36.61 -9.51 -25.03
C THR A 94 36.79 -8.00 -25.00
N ASP A 95 38.02 -7.51 -24.85
CA ASP A 95 38.32 -6.07 -24.96
C ASP A 95 37.80 -5.49 -26.29
N SER A 96 37.99 -6.23 -27.39
CA SER A 96 37.44 -5.85 -28.71
C SER A 96 35.91 -5.83 -28.73
N GLY A 97 35.25 -6.68 -27.94
CA GLY A 97 33.79 -6.68 -27.83
C GLY A 97 33.25 -5.52 -27.00
N GLU A 98 33.95 -5.14 -25.93
CA GLU A 98 33.62 -3.94 -25.16
C GLU A 98 33.81 -2.66 -25.98
N ASP A 99 34.92 -2.56 -26.72
CA ASP A 99 35.18 -1.43 -27.61
C ASP A 99 34.11 -1.33 -28.71
N LEU A 100 33.70 -2.48 -29.29
CA LEU A 100 32.60 -2.52 -30.24
C LEU A 100 31.28 -2.06 -29.61
N HIS A 101 30.99 -2.44 -28.36
CA HIS A 101 29.78 -1.97 -27.67
C HIS A 101 29.78 -0.44 -27.52
N LYS A 102 30.89 0.14 -27.08
CA LYS A 102 31.05 1.59 -26.91
C LYS A 102 30.90 2.33 -28.24
N GLU A 103 31.55 1.84 -29.30
CA GLU A 103 31.41 2.40 -30.65
C GLU A 103 29.95 2.42 -31.13
N LEU A 104 29.22 1.32 -30.89
CA LEU A 104 27.80 1.24 -31.25
C LEU A 104 26.94 2.19 -30.43
N ALA A 105 27.21 2.35 -29.13
CA ALA A 105 26.51 3.29 -28.26
C ALA A 105 26.73 4.75 -28.68
N ASP A 106 27.95 5.11 -29.09
CA ASP A 106 28.30 6.43 -29.58
C ASP A 106 27.63 6.74 -30.93
N LYS A 107 27.63 5.76 -31.86
CA LYS A 107 26.91 5.89 -33.13
C LYS A 107 25.40 6.04 -32.91
N ALA A 108 24.80 5.24 -32.02
CA ALA A 108 23.38 5.34 -31.68
C ALA A 108 23.05 6.72 -31.09
N SER A 109 23.88 7.21 -30.17
CA SER A 109 23.72 8.53 -29.55
C SER A 109 23.82 9.66 -30.58
N SER A 110 24.79 9.57 -31.50
CA SER A 110 24.98 10.55 -32.57
C SER A 110 23.82 10.54 -33.56
N TYR A 111 23.32 9.35 -33.91
CA TYR A 111 22.12 9.20 -34.73
C TYR A 111 20.91 9.87 -34.09
N LEU A 112 20.62 9.56 -32.82
CA LEU A 112 19.47 10.16 -32.11
C LEU A 112 19.61 11.68 -31.98
N LYS A 113 20.81 12.19 -31.71
CA LYS A 113 21.07 13.65 -31.74
C LYS A 113 20.73 14.27 -33.09
N ASN A 114 21.06 13.59 -34.20
CA ASN A 114 20.73 14.06 -35.54
C ASN A 114 19.22 13.97 -35.84
N VAL A 115 18.55 12.91 -35.41
CA VAL A 115 17.08 12.75 -35.52
C VAL A 115 16.36 13.90 -34.83
N PHE A 116 16.79 14.27 -33.63
CA PHE A 116 16.15 15.29 -32.81
C PHE A 116 16.80 16.68 -32.93
N LYS A 117 17.65 16.91 -33.94
CA LYS A 117 18.42 18.16 -34.07
C LYS A 117 17.55 19.42 -34.16
N ASP A 118 16.36 19.29 -34.76
CA ASP A 118 15.42 20.39 -35.00
C ASP A 118 14.36 20.49 -33.87
N TYR A 119 14.44 19.64 -32.84
CA TYR A 119 13.52 19.65 -31.71
C TYR A 119 14.00 20.63 -30.65
N THR A 120 13.07 21.37 -30.05
CA THR A 120 13.42 22.18 -28.88
C THR A 120 13.72 21.29 -27.68
N PRO A 121 14.55 21.74 -26.72
CA PRO A 121 14.83 20.98 -25.50
C PRO A 121 13.56 20.57 -24.74
N SER A 122 12.52 21.40 -24.77
CA SER A 122 11.23 21.11 -24.13
C SER A 122 10.49 19.95 -24.78
N ILE A 123 10.44 19.88 -26.10
CA ILE A 123 9.79 18.76 -26.82
C ILE A 123 10.58 17.47 -26.60
N LEU A 124 11.92 17.54 -26.67
CA LEU A 124 12.76 16.37 -26.41
C LEU A 124 12.55 15.83 -24.99
N LYS A 125 12.39 16.73 -24.00
CA LYS A 125 12.07 16.34 -22.62
C LYS A 125 10.70 15.67 -22.50
N ILE A 126 9.68 16.16 -23.21
CA ILE A 126 8.35 15.51 -23.26
C ILE A 126 8.50 14.09 -23.81
N PHE A 127 9.13 13.94 -24.98
CA PHE A 127 9.32 12.64 -25.61
C PHE A 127 10.10 11.66 -24.72
N ALA A 128 11.18 12.10 -24.08
CA ALA A 128 11.96 11.28 -23.17
C ALA A 128 11.13 10.80 -21.96
N ASN A 129 10.29 11.68 -21.41
CA ASN A 129 9.39 11.33 -20.32
C ASN A 129 8.33 10.30 -20.74
N ASP A 130 7.69 10.51 -21.90
CA ASP A 130 6.63 9.63 -22.41
C ASP A 130 7.18 8.22 -22.73
N VAL A 131 8.40 8.14 -23.27
CA VAL A 131 9.08 6.86 -23.51
C VAL A 131 9.38 6.15 -22.19
N SER A 132 9.94 6.85 -21.20
CA SER A 132 10.25 6.28 -19.89
C SER A 132 9.01 5.78 -19.16
N GLU A 133 7.91 6.53 -19.27
CA GLU A 133 6.61 6.15 -18.73
C GLU A 133 6.05 4.90 -19.42
N THR A 134 6.03 4.88 -20.75
CA THR A 134 5.59 3.73 -21.53
C THR A 134 6.39 2.48 -21.16
N GLN A 135 7.70 2.61 -20.97
CA GLN A 135 8.57 1.51 -20.56
C GLN A 135 8.22 0.96 -19.18
N THR A 136 7.92 1.84 -18.22
CA THR A 136 7.47 1.46 -16.87
C THR A 136 6.15 0.70 -16.92
N LEU A 137 5.20 1.15 -17.75
CA LEU A 137 3.92 0.48 -17.93
C LEU A 137 4.06 -0.91 -18.57
N PHE A 138 4.94 -1.07 -19.56
CA PHE A 138 5.22 -2.38 -20.17
C PHE A 138 5.91 -3.37 -19.22
N GLN A 139 6.81 -2.88 -18.38
CA GLN A 139 7.51 -3.73 -17.40
C GLN A 139 6.61 -4.15 -16.24
N GLN A 140 5.41 -3.55 -16.12
CA GLN A 140 4.52 -3.74 -14.97
C GLN A 140 5.26 -3.55 -13.64
N THR A 141 6.34 -2.77 -13.64
CA THR A 141 7.11 -2.43 -12.45
C THR A 141 6.34 -1.32 -11.73
N GLU A 142 5.25 -1.70 -11.07
CA GLU A 142 4.36 -0.82 -10.31
C GLU A 142 5.04 -0.26 -9.06
N ASN A 143 6.07 0.57 -9.24
CA ASN A 143 6.76 1.20 -8.12
C ASN A 143 6.05 2.50 -7.75
N ILE A 144 4.87 2.37 -7.13
CA ILE A 144 4.17 3.48 -6.50
C ILE A 144 5.07 4.05 -5.40
N LYS A 145 5.55 5.27 -5.60
CA LYS A 145 6.34 6.04 -4.63
C LYS A 145 5.44 7.04 -3.91
N ILE A 146 5.53 7.08 -2.59
CA ILE A 146 4.91 8.15 -1.81
C ILE A 146 6.00 9.19 -1.51
N ARG A 147 5.76 10.45 -1.87
CA ARG A 147 6.66 11.56 -1.55
C ARG A 147 5.94 12.67 -0.81
N ARG A 148 6.71 13.53 -0.15
CA ARG A 148 6.18 14.80 0.38
C ARG A 148 5.73 15.70 -0.76
N GLY A 149 4.54 16.28 -0.60
CA GLY A 149 4.01 17.34 -1.44
C GLY A 149 4.56 18.71 -1.06
N ASN A 150 4.43 19.68 -1.95
CA ASN A 150 4.76 21.08 -1.69
C ASN A 150 3.69 22.00 -2.32
N MET A 151 3.89 23.31 -2.22
CA MET A 151 2.96 24.34 -2.75
C MET A 151 2.57 24.10 -4.22
N THR A 152 3.47 23.62 -5.06
CA THR A 152 3.21 23.38 -6.50
C THR A 152 2.32 22.15 -6.75
N ASP A 153 2.11 21.29 -5.75
CA ASP A 153 1.19 20.16 -5.84
C ASP A 153 -0.26 20.54 -5.52
N LEU A 154 -0.53 21.71 -4.93
CA LEU A 154 -1.90 22.15 -4.61
C LEU A 154 -2.78 22.23 -5.87
N GLY A 155 -2.21 22.66 -7.00
CA GLY A 155 -2.92 22.66 -8.29
C GLY A 155 -3.29 21.25 -8.77
N PHE A 156 -2.46 20.24 -8.49
CA PHE A 156 -2.80 18.84 -8.78
C PHE A 156 -3.90 18.32 -7.85
N ILE A 157 -3.86 18.69 -6.57
CA ILE A 157 -4.90 18.30 -5.61
C ILE A 157 -6.25 18.87 -6.06
N ALA A 158 -6.29 20.15 -6.46
CA ALA A 158 -7.46 20.80 -7.01
C ALA A 158 -7.99 20.08 -8.26
N ASP A 159 -7.12 19.82 -9.24
CA ASP A 159 -7.49 19.11 -10.47
C ASP A 159 -8.05 17.71 -10.19
N LEU A 160 -7.36 16.91 -9.37
CA LEU A 160 -7.75 15.54 -9.07
C LEU A 160 -9.14 15.48 -8.41
N HIS A 161 -9.38 16.34 -7.40
CA HIS A 161 -10.69 16.41 -6.76
C HIS A 161 -11.75 16.89 -7.77
N SER A 162 -11.43 17.89 -8.59
CA SER A 162 -12.36 18.36 -9.59
C SER A 162 -12.75 17.26 -10.59
N ARG A 163 -11.82 16.42 -11.03
CA ARG A 163 -12.13 15.31 -11.94
C ARG A 163 -13.01 14.26 -11.27
N ILE A 164 -12.61 13.74 -10.11
CA ILE A 164 -13.36 12.67 -9.40
C ILE A 164 -14.80 13.10 -9.12
N TYR A 165 -14.99 14.30 -8.59
CA TYR A 165 -16.31 14.80 -8.19
C TYR A 165 -17.11 15.46 -9.32
N SER A 166 -16.58 15.53 -10.55
CA SER A 166 -17.39 15.89 -11.73
C SER A 166 -17.85 14.66 -12.51
N THR A 167 -17.11 13.55 -12.44
CA THR A 167 -17.34 12.39 -13.32
C THR A 167 -17.85 11.16 -12.58
N GLU A 168 -17.32 10.85 -11.39
CA GLU A 168 -17.66 9.62 -10.67
C GLU A 168 -18.77 9.83 -9.65
N ILE A 169 -18.74 10.97 -8.96
CA ILE A 169 -19.73 11.37 -7.96
C ILE A 169 -20.10 12.81 -8.31
N PRO A 170 -21.21 13.04 -9.02
CA PRO A 170 -21.50 14.33 -9.66
C PRO A 170 -21.91 15.39 -8.64
N PHE A 171 -20.95 15.86 -7.85
CA PHE A 171 -21.17 17.00 -6.97
C PHE A 171 -21.24 18.29 -7.78
N ASN A 172 -22.07 19.20 -7.31
CA ASN A 172 -22.28 20.48 -7.98
C ASN A 172 -21.17 21.48 -7.65
N LEU A 173 -21.24 22.66 -8.26
CA LEU A 173 -20.23 23.72 -8.16
C LEU A 173 -19.92 24.16 -6.71
N ILE A 174 -20.84 23.99 -5.77
CA ILE A 174 -20.65 24.38 -4.36
C ILE A 174 -19.52 23.57 -3.74
N PHE A 175 -19.45 22.26 -4.02
CA PHE A 175 -18.38 21.41 -3.53
C PHE A 175 -17.02 21.79 -4.15
N HIS A 176 -16.97 22.04 -5.46
CA HIS A 176 -15.74 22.47 -6.12
C HIS A 176 -15.19 23.78 -5.54
N LYS A 177 -16.08 24.74 -5.30
CA LYS A 177 -15.73 26.01 -4.64
C LYS A 177 -15.16 25.76 -3.23
N TYR A 178 -15.78 24.89 -2.44
CA TYR A 178 -15.31 24.53 -1.10
C TYR A 178 -13.87 23.99 -1.11
N VAL A 179 -13.55 23.06 -2.03
CA VAL A 179 -12.19 22.49 -2.13
C VAL A 179 -11.17 23.56 -2.54
N LEU A 180 -11.49 24.37 -3.54
CA LEU A 180 -10.59 25.42 -4.04
C LEU A 180 -10.32 26.50 -2.99
N GLN A 181 -11.34 26.92 -2.25
CA GLN A 181 -11.19 27.88 -1.16
C GLN A 181 -10.30 27.34 -0.05
N ALA A 182 -10.53 26.10 0.39
CA ALA A 182 -9.69 25.47 1.42
C ALA A 182 -8.22 25.32 0.98
N LEU A 183 -7.98 25.02 -0.30
CA LEU A 183 -6.62 24.95 -0.85
C LEU A 183 -5.96 26.33 -0.91
N ALA A 184 -6.71 27.38 -1.24
CA ALA A 184 -6.22 28.75 -1.26
C ALA A 184 -5.87 29.24 0.15
N GLU A 185 -6.74 29.01 1.14
CA GLU A 185 -6.48 29.34 2.55
C GLU A 185 -5.23 28.65 3.09
N LEU A 186 -4.94 27.42 2.66
CA LEU A 186 -3.73 26.73 3.08
C LEU A 186 -2.45 27.45 2.60
N THR A 187 -2.51 28.23 1.51
CA THR A 187 -1.34 28.96 1.02
C THR A 187 -0.89 30.09 1.95
N ASP A 188 -1.79 30.56 2.84
CA ASP A 188 -1.46 31.59 3.85
C ASP A 188 -0.41 31.07 4.85
N ASP A 189 -0.44 29.76 5.16
CA ASP A 189 0.53 29.11 6.04
C ASP A 189 0.60 27.59 5.76
N ILE A 190 1.38 27.21 4.76
CA ILE A 190 1.54 25.80 4.37
C ILE A 190 2.21 24.95 5.46
N SER A 191 2.92 25.57 6.42
CA SER A 191 3.61 24.86 7.50
C SER A 191 2.66 24.14 8.45
N LYS A 192 1.38 24.54 8.45
CA LYS A 192 0.28 23.86 9.15
C LYS A 192 -0.21 22.59 8.45
N SER A 193 0.42 22.19 7.35
CA SER A 193 0.05 20.98 6.63
C SER A 193 1.23 20.08 6.31
N LEU A 194 0.93 18.80 6.31
CA LEU A 194 1.77 17.76 5.76
C LEU A 194 1.03 17.12 4.59
N ILE A 195 1.63 17.19 3.41
CA ILE A 195 1.03 16.70 2.16
C ILE A 195 1.83 15.49 1.68
N TRP A 196 1.13 14.46 1.24
CA TRP A 196 1.70 13.31 0.55
C TRP A 196 1.10 13.17 -0.84
N ILE A 197 1.97 12.89 -1.81
CA ILE A 197 1.63 12.62 -3.20
C ILE A 197 2.07 11.20 -3.55
N ALA A 198 1.15 10.41 -4.10
CA ALA A 198 1.47 9.15 -4.73
C ALA A 198 1.91 9.39 -6.17
N GLN A 199 3.04 8.80 -6.55
CA GLN A 199 3.59 8.88 -7.89
C GLN A 199 3.77 7.49 -8.49
N LEU A 200 3.35 7.35 -9.75
CA LEU A 200 3.69 6.22 -10.60
C LEU A 200 4.51 6.76 -11.77
N GLY A 201 5.80 6.43 -11.82
CA GLY A 201 6.75 7.09 -12.71
C GLY A 201 6.79 8.61 -12.44
N ASN A 202 6.47 9.41 -13.46
CA ASN A 202 6.39 10.87 -13.35
C ASN A 202 4.97 11.39 -13.08
N ARG A 203 3.94 10.53 -13.16
CA ARG A 203 2.55 10.92 -12.92
C ARG A 203 2.24 10.97 -11.44
N ARG A 204 1.50 12.00 -11.05
CA ARG A 204 0.87 12.09 -9.73
C ARG A 204 -0.48 11.41 -9.85
N VAL A 205 -0.73 10.43 -9.00
CA VAL A 205 -1.89 9.51 -9.11
C VAL A 205 -2.73 9.45 -7.83
N GLY A 206 -2.36 10.21 -6.80
CA GLY A 206 -3.14 10.31 -5.58
C GLY A 206 -2.53 11.27 -4.58
N THR A 207 -3.32 11.64 -3.58
CA THR A 207 -2.91 12.56 -2.51
C THR A 207 -3.61 12.27 -1.21
N VAL A 208 -2.98 12.64 -0.11
CA VAL A 208 -3.59 12.81 1.22
C VAL A 208 -2.84 13.92 1.94
N SER A 209 -3.55 14.66 2.80
CA SER A 209 -2.96 15.70 3.63
C SER A 209 -3.40 15.57 5.08
N LEU A 210 -2.52 15.95 6.00
CA LEU A 210 -2.82 16.19 7.40
C LEU A 210 -2.68 17.70 7.64
N VAL A 211 -3.75 18.34 8.11
CA VAL A 211 -3.84 19.80 8.25
C VAL A 211 -4.20 20.14 9.69
N LEU A 212 -3.48 21.06 10.31
CA LEU A 212 -3.83 21.64 11.59
C LEU A 212 -4.90 22.72 11.36
N ASP A 213 -6.11 22.50 11.86
CA ASP A 213 -7.21 23.45 11.70
C ASP A 213 -7.07 24.67 12.64
N THR A 214 -7.97 25.64 12.49
CA THR A 214 -7.98 26.88 13.27
C THR A 214 -8.24 26.66 14.77
N THR A 215 -8.74 25.49 15.16
CA THR A 215 -8.96 25.09 16.56
C THR A 215 -7.79 24.32 17.15
N GLY A 216 -6.74 24.08 16.37
CA GLY A 216 -5.56 23.31 16.79
C GLY A 216 -5.78 21.80 16.72
N LYS A 217 -6.79 21.31 15.98
CA LYS A 217 -7.03 19.88 15.79
C LYS A 217 -6.49 19.42 14.44
N TYR A 218 -5.97 18.19 14.40
CA TYR A 218 -5.48 17.59 13.16
C TYR A 218 -6.63 17.01 12.35
N GLN A 219 -6.72 17.45 11.09
CA GLN A 219 -7.69 17.00 10.12
C GLN A 219 -7.00 16.29 8.96
N LEU A 220 -7.45 15.08 8.65
CA LEU A 220 -7.11 14.44 7.37
C LEU A 220 -7.96 15.09 6.26
N ARG A 221 -7.28 15.68 5.27
CA ARG A 221 -7.89 16.36 4.13
C ARG A 221 -7.33 15.86 2.81
N TRP A 222 -8.13 16.11 1.76
CA TRP A 222 -7.80 15.86 0.36
C TRP A 222 -7.26 14.46 0.06
N PHE A 223 -7.89 13.44 0.66
CA PHE A 223 -7.62 12.07 0.31
C PHE A 223 -8.30 11.71 -1.01
N ALA A 224 -7.50 11.40 -2.04
CA ALA A 224 -8.00 11.00 -3.34
C ALA A 224 -6.99 10.12 -4.07
N VAL A 225 -7.49 9.16 -4.86
CA VAL A 225 -6.70 8.35 -5.80
C VAL A 225 -7.36 8.47 -7.16
N ASP A 226 -6.54 8.70 -8.17
CA ASP A 226 -7.00 8.82 -9.56
C ASP A 226 -7.70 7.51 -9.99
N PRO A 227 -8.93 7.58 -10.54
CA PRO A 227 -9.74 6.42 -10.93
C PRO A 227 -9.00 5.39 -11.77
N ASP A 228 -8.18 5.84 -12.72
CA ASP A 228 -7.44 4.98 -13.64
C ASP A 228 -6.35 4.15 -12.93
N TYR A 229 -6.08 4.44 -11.65
CA TYR A 229 -5.05 3.81 -10.82
C TYR A 229 -5.61 3.22 -9.52
N GLN A 230 -6.93 3.12 -9.38
CA GLN A 230 -7.55 2.44 -8.24
C GLN A 230 -7.29 0.92 -8.29
N GLY A 231 -7.41 0.25 -7.13
CA GLY A 231 -7.12 -1.18 -7.01
C GLY A 231 -5.63 -1.54 -6.83
N LEU A 232 -4.71 -0.60 -7.08
CA LEU A 232 -3.25 -0.82 -6.95
C LEU A 232 -2.69 -0.61 -5.51
N GLY A 233 -3.57 -0.55 -4.51
CA GLY A 233 -3.16 -0.32 -3.12
C GLY A 233 -2.65 1.10 -2.79
N ILE A 234 -2.74 2.06 -3.72
CA ILE A 234 -2.28 3.45 -3.56
C ILE A 234 -2.88 4.11 -2.31
N GLY A 235 -4.20 4.00 -2.12
CA GLY A 235 -4.89 4.59 -0.97
C GLY A 235 -4.39 4.05 0.37
N THR A 236 -4.07 2.75 0.44
CA THR A 236 -3.46 2.16 1.64
C THR A 236 -2.06 2.73 1.89
N LYS A 237 -1.23 2.88 0.86
CA LYS A 237 0.12 3.46 1.00
C LYS A 237 0.08 4.93 1.45
N LEU A 238 -0.83 5.73 0.90
CA LEU A 238 -1.02 7.13 1.27
C LEU A 238 -1.44 7.27 2.74
N LEU A 239 -2.48 6.55 3.16
CA LEU A 239 -2.94 6.58 4.55
C LEU A 239 -1.90 6.01 5.50
N GLY A 240 -1.16 4.97 5.10
CA GLY A 240 -0.02 4.46 5.87
C GLY A 240 1.00 5.54 6.16
N ALA A 241 1.46 6.25 5.12
CA ALA A 241 2.43 7.34 5.29
C ALA A 241 1.92 8.49 6.17
N LEU A 242 0.62 8.79 6.12
CA LEU A 242 -0.01 9.76 7.02
C LEU A 242 -0.01 9.25 8.47
N MET A 243 -0.47 8.02 8.69
CA MET A 243 -0.58 7.46 10.03
C MET A 243 0.79 7.20 10.67
N ASP A 244 1.81 6.86 9.89
CA ASP A 244 3.19 6.77 10.36
C ASP A 244 3.66 8.11 10.93
N GLN A 245 3.26 9.24 10.31
CA GLN A 245 3.55 10.57 10.83
C GLN A 245 2.74 10.90 12.08
N VAL A 246 1.44 10.56 12.10
CA VAL A 246 0.59 10.72 13.29
C VAL A 246 1.23 10.03 14.50
N LYS A 247 1.78 8.83 14.31
CA LYS A 247 2.52 8.09 15.34
C LYS A 247 3.83 8.75 15.73
N LEU A 248 4.63 9.14 14.74
CA LEU A 248 5.93 9.78 14.95
C LEU A 248 5.80 11.07 15.78
N ASP A 249 4.77 11.86 15.48
CA ASP A 249 4.50 13.13 16.17
C ASP A 249 3.68 12.95 17.46
N SER A 250 3.34 11.72 17.82
CA SER A 250 2.51 11.40 19.00
C SER A 250 1.18 12.15 19.03
N ILE A 251 0.52 12.26 17.87
CA ILE A 251 -0.78 12.91 17.74
C ILE A 251 -1.86 11.95 18.27
N ASP A 252 -2.59 12.39 19.29
CA ASP A 252 -3.59 11.57 19.97
C ASP A 252 -4.93 11.49 19.22
N GLU A 253 -5.28 12.52 18.44
CA GLU A 253 -6.58 12.61 17.74
C GLU A 253 -6.42 13.17 16.32
N VAL A 254 -7.05 12.50 15.35
CA VAL A 254 -7.19 12.98 13.97
C VAL A 254 -8.62 12.77 13.51
N TYR A 255 -9.24 13.79 12.92
CA TYR A 255 -10.59 13.66 12.36
C TYR A 255 -10.60 13.83 10.84
N LEU A 256 -11.67 13.37 10.21
CA LEU A 256 -11.97 13.64 8.81
C LEU A 256 -13.48 13.78 8.57
N TRP A 257 -13.82 14.42 7.46
CA TRP A 257 -15.18 14.42 6.92
C TRP A 257 -15.16 13.68 5.58
N THR A 258 -16.17 12.83 5.37
CA THR A 258 -16.40 12.10 4.12
C THR A 258 -17.91 12.03 3.86
N VAL A 259 -18.33 11.40 2.77
CA VAL A 259 -19.76 11.12 2.50
C VAL A 259 -20.01 9.63 2.54
N ASP A 260 -21.22 9.22 2.89
CA ASP A 260 -21.63 7.82 3.02
C ASP A 260 -21.47 7.00 1.72
N GLU A 261 -21.63 7.64 0.56
CA GLU A 261 -21.46 7.03 -0.78
C GLU A 261 -20.01 6.60 -1.08
N LEU A 262 -19.01 7.19 -0.41
CA LEU A 262 -17.58 6.89 -0.60
C LEU A 262 -17.16 5.60 0.12
N THR A 263 -17.82 4.49 -0.21
CA THR A 263 -17.64 3.17 0.45
C THR A 263 -16.19 2.69 0.45
N GLY A 264 -15.45 2.89 -0.63
CA GLY A 264 -14.02 2.54 -0.74
C GLY A 264 -13.14 3.31 0.27
N ALA A 265 -13.36 4.62 0.41
CA ALA A 265 -12.64 5.44 1.37
C ALA A 265 -13.01 5.05 2.82
N ARG A 266 -14.30 4.82 3.10
CA ARG A 266 -14.79 4.40 4.43
C ARG A 266 -14.17 3.09 4.89
N ASN A 267 -14.01 2.12 3.99
CA ASN A 267 -13.34 0.86 4.31
C ASN A 267 -11.86 1.06 4.66
N LEU A 268 -11.18 1.97 3.97
CA LEU A 268 -9.81 2.34 4.32
C LEU A 268 -9.74 3.07 5.68
N TYR A 269 -10.64 4.00 5.97
CA TYR A 269 -10.69 4.68 7.26
C TYR A 269 -10.86 3.69 8.42
N ARG A 270 -11.78 2.71 8.31
CA ARG A 270 -11.92 1.62 9.29
C ARG A 270 -10.63 0.82 9.45
N LYS A 271 -9.98 0.46 8.34
CA LYS A 271 -8.69 -0.27 8.36
C LYS A 271 -7.63 0.50 9.15
N PHE A 272 -7.61 1.82 9.06
CA PHE A 272 -6.73 2.72 9.81
C PHE A 272 -7.33 3.22 11.14
N LYS A 273 -8.31 2.49 11.71
CA LYS A 273 -8.87 2.70 13.06
C LYS A 273 -9.59 4.03 13.28
N PHE A 274 -10.03 4.67 12.20
CA PHE A 274 -11.03 5.71 12.30
C PHE A 274 -12.40 5.08 12.56
N ALA A 275 -13.16 5.66 13.47
CA ALA A 275 -14.53 5.28 13.79
C ALA A 275 -15.50 6.41 13.43
N LEU A 276 -16.69 6.06 12.94
CA LEU A 276 -17.76 7.03 12.70
C LEU A 276 -18.17 7.68 14.03
N SER A 277 -18.10 9.01 14.11
CA SER A 277 -18.43 9.78 15.31
C SER A 277 -19.68 10.64 15.12
N GLU A 278 -19.97 11.11 13.92
CA GLU A 278 -21.09 11.99 13.62
C GLU A 278 -21.58 11.75 12.18
N SER A 279 -22.88 11.88 11.93
CA SER A 279 -23.46 11.86 10.58
C SER A 279 -24.55 12.92 10.48
N LYS A 280 -24.54 13.72 9.43
CA LYS A 280 -25.53 14.77 9.15
C LYS A 280 -25.92 14.76 7.68
N VAL A 281 -27.16 15.15 7.39
CA VAL A 281 -27.64 15.29 6.00
C VAL A 281 -27.06 16.56 5.38
N ASN A 282 -26.59 16.46 4.14
CA ASN A 282 -26.19 17.57 3.28
C ASN A 282 -27.03 17.52 2.00
N ASN A 283 -27.69 18.63 1.68
CA ASN A 283 -28.51 18.79 0.47
C ASN A 283 -27.90 19.80 -0.51
N ASP A 284 -26.70 20.29 -0.23
CA ASP A 284 -26.07 21.40 -0.94
C ASP A 284 -25.12 20.92 -2.02
N TRP A 285 -24.50 19.74 -1.88
CA TRP A 285 -23.44 19.28 -2.78
C TRP A 285 -23.90 18.42 -3.95
N SER A 286 -25.12 17.91 -3.94
CA SER A 286 -25.66 17.01 -4.98
C SER A 286 -27.15 17.25 -5.20
N ASP A 287 -27.69 16.71 -6.28
CA ASP A 287 -29.12 16.80 -6.61
C ASP A 287 -30.00 15.87 -5.73
N HIS A 288 -29.37 15.01 -4.94
CA HIS A 288 -30.01 14.15 -3.96
C HIS A 288 -29.36 14.32 -2.57
N PRO A 289 -30.08 14.03 -1.46
CA PRO A 289 -29.51 14.09 -0.13
C PRO A 289 -28.37 13.09 0.03
N ILE A 290 -27.25 13.55 0.58
CA ILE A 290 -26.10 12.73 0.97
C ILE A 290 -25.84 12.88 2.47
N HIS A 291 -25.17 11.91 3.09
CA HIS A 291 -24.79 12.03 4.48
C HIS A 291 -23.30 12.36 4.61
N GLU A 292 -23.01 13.56 5.12
CA GLU A 292 -21.67 13.89 5.58
C GLU A 292 -21.40 13.16 6.89
N GLU A 293 -20.31 12.39 6.93
CA GLU A 293 -19.88 11.60 8.06
C GLU A 293 -18.56 12.14 8.61
N LYS A 294 -18.53 12.42 9.91
CA LYS A 294 -17.30 12.70 10.64
C LYS A 294 -16.74 11.41 11.21
N TRP A 295 -15.48 11.13 10.90
CA TRP A 295 -14.76 9.98 11.41
C TRP A 295 -13.59 10.43 12.28
N LEU A 296 -13.34 9.70 13.37
CA LEU A 296 -12.35 10.03 14.38
C LEU A 296 -11.39 8.87 14.59
N TYR A 297 -10.10 9.15 14.42
CA TYR A 297 -9.02 8.34 14.95
C TYR A 297 -8.65 8.90 16.32
N GLN A 298 -8.59 8.01 17.30
CA GLN A 298 -8.04 8.28 18.62
C GLN A 298 -6.99 7.21 18.91
N LYS A 299 -5.88 7.59 19.52
CA LYS A 299 -4.79 6.66 19.86
C LYS A 299 -5.28 5.46 20.68
N GLU A 300 -6.29 5.66 21.54
CA GLU A 300 -6.96 4.61 22.29
C GLU A 300 -7.58 3.53 21.37
N ASN A 301 -8.08 3.90 20.19
CA ASN A 301 -8.65 2.95 19.23
C ASN A 301 -7.58 1.99 18.67
N GLU A 302 -6.35 2.48 18.49
CA GLU A 302 -5.23 1.65 18.06
C GLU A 302 -4.79 0.71 19.18
N ILE A 303 -4.61 1.24 20.39
CA ILE A 303 -4.27 0.45 21.58
C ILE A 303 -5.31 -0.67 21.79
N MET A 304 -6.60 -0.35 21.69
CA MET A 304 -7.68 -1.32 21.84
C MET A 304 -7.66 -2.40 20.75
N ALA A 305 -7.29 -2.06 19.51
CA ALA A 305 -7.18 -3.03 18.43
C ALA A 305 -6.01 -4.00 18.62
N ASP A 306 -4.88 -3.51 19.13
CA ASP A 306 -3.73 -4.34 19.48
C ASP A 306 -4.06 -5.24 20.69
N GLU A 307 -4.70 -4.68 21.72
CA GLU A 307 -5.17 -5.44 22.88
C GLU A 307 -6.17 -6.55 22.47
N LYS A 308 -7.10 -6.25 21.55
CA LYS A 308 -8.03 -7.25 20.98
C LYS A 308 -7.31 -8.38 20.25
N THR A 309 -6.30 -8.05 19.44
CA THR A 309 -5.54 -9.05 18.67
C THR A 309 -4.79 -10.01 19.59
N GLU A 310 -4.15 -9.47 20.64
CA GLU A 310 -3.46 -10.28 21.64
C GLU A 310 -4.44 -11.13 22.45
N LEU A 311 -5.61 -10.61 22.81
CA LEU A 311 -6.66 -11.40 23.48
C LEU A 311 -7.08 -12.61 22.63
N MET A 312 -7.31 -12.39 21.33
CA MET A 312 -7.69 -13.47 20.41
C MET A 312 -6.60 -14.55 20.34
N ARG A 313 -5.33 -14.15 20.31
CA ARG A 313 -4.18 -15.08 20.34
C ARG A 313 -4.14 -15.90 21.62
N LEU A 314 -4.38 -15.28 22.78
CA LEU A 314 -4.43 -15.95 24.08
C LEU A 314 -5.60 -16.94 24.15
N ILE A 315 -6.78 -16.56 23.64
CA ILE A 315 -7.96 -17.43 23.59
C ILE A 315 -7.70 -18.66 22.71
N ASP A 316 -7.12 -18.46 21.52
CA ASP A 316 -6.78 -19.56 20.60
C ASP A 316 -5.76 -20.53 21.23
N THR A 317 -4.71 -19.98 21.84
CA THR A 317 -3.70 -20.77 22.58
C THR A 317 -4.36 -21.62 23.67
N ALA A 318 -5.24 -21.03 24.47
CA ALA A 318 -5.93 -21.72 25.54
C ALA A 318 -6.90 -22.80 25.04
N TYR A 319 -7.64 -22.50 23.97
CA TYR A 319 -8.58 -23.45 23.36
C TYR A 319 -7.88 -24.71 22.81
N ASN A 320 -6.68 -24.53 22.24
CA ASN A 320 -5.89 -25.59 21.62
C ASN A 320 -5.05 -26.38 22.64
N ASN A 321 -4.54 -25.75 23.70
CA ASN A 321 -3.62 -26.43 24.63
C ASN A 321 -4.33 -27.10 25.82
N VAL A 322 -5.45 -26.54 26.30
CA VAL A 322 -6.17 -27.12 27.44
C VAL A 322 -7.18 -28.16 26.94
N GLN A 323 -6.80 -29.45 26.96
CA GLN A 323 -7.64 -30.56 26.46
C GLN A 323 -8.30 -31.39 27.57
N ASP A 324 -8.16 -31.02 28.84
CA ASP A 324 -8.80 -31.73 29.95
C ASP A 324 -10.35 -31.64 29.84
N ASN A 325 -11.01 -32.80 29.85
CA ASN A 325 -12.47 -32.95 29.77
C ASN A 325 -13.22 -32.13 30.82
N LYS A 326 -12.62 -31.87 31.99
CA LYS A 326 -13.19 -31.02 33.03
C LYS A 326 -13.57 -29.63 32.50
N TYR A 327 -12.85 -29.11 31.52
CA TYR A 327 -13.03 -27.75 30.98
C TYR A 327 -13.77 -27.71 29.63
N GLU A 328 -14.35 -28.82 29.17
CA GLU A 328 -15.02 -28.86 27.86
C GLU A 328 -16.12 -27.78 27.72
N GLY A 329 -16.89 -27.55 28.79
CA GLY A 329 -17.90 -26.48 28.83
C GLY A 329 -17.30 -25.09 28.68
N PHE A 330 -16.21 -24.81 29.40
CA PHE A 330 -15.53 -23.52 29.32
C PHE A 330 -14.84 -23.29 27.96
N ARG A 331 -14.29 -24.35 27.34
CA ARG A 331 -13.74 -24.27 25.98
C ARG A 331 -14.78 -23.84 24.94
N LYS A 332 -16.05 -24.25 25.09
CA LYS A 332 -17.15 -23.79 24.23
C LYS A 332 -17.44 -22.29 24.42
N GLU A 333 -17.35 -21.79 25.66
CA GLU A 333 -17.48 -20.36 25.93
C GLU A 333 -16.30 -19.56 25.33
N LEU A 334 -15.07 -20.07 25.35
CA LEU A 334 -13.92 -19.42 24.69
C LEU A 334 -14.19 -19.19 23.19
N LEU A 335 -14.73 -20.18 22.47
CA LEU A 335 -15.06 -20.05 21.06
C LEU A 335 -16.15 -18.99 20.79
N LYS A 336 -17.13 -18.89 21.68
CA LYS A 336 -18.18 -17.86 21.64
C LYS A 336 -17.57 -16.45 21.78
N TYR A 337 -16.66 -16.26 22.74
CA TYR A 337 -16.00 -14.96 22.90
C TYR A 337 -15.02 -14.64 21.77
N TYR A 338 -14.29 -15.64 21.25
CA TYR A 338 -13.47 -15.48 20.06
C TYR A 338 -14.31 -14.99 18.86
N THR A 339 -15.48 -15.58 18.67
CA THR A 339 -16.42 -15.20 17.61
C THR A 339 -16.98 -13.80 17.83
N ALA A 340 -17.32 -13.43 19.08
CA ALA A 340 -17.78 -12.09 19.42
C ALA A 340 -16.71 -11.02 19.12
N LEU A 341 -15.43 -11.30 19.42
CA LEU A 341 -14.32 -10.43 19.03
C LEU A 341 -14.23 -10.32 17.51
N ASN A 342 -14.32 -11.44 16.77
CA ASN A 342 -14.25 -11.42 15.30
C ASN A 342 -15.38 -10.64 14.64
N ASN A 343 -16.55 -10.59 15.27
CA ASN A 343 -17.74 -9.88 14.78
C ASN A 343 -17.85 -8.44 15.27
N ASP A 344 -16.76 -7.86 15.81
CA ASP A 344 -16.70 -6.49 16.33
C ASP A 344 -17.79 -6.19 17.39
N GLU A 345 -18.16 -7.19 18.22
CA GLU A 345 -18.94 -6.90 19.42
C GLU A 345 -18.18 -5.97 20.37
N ASP A 346 -18.92 -5.24 21.21
CA ASP A 346 -18.34 -4.31 22.19
C ASP A 346 -17.23 -5.00 23.02
N TYR A 347 -16.01 -4.46 22.90
CA TYR A 347 -14.82 -5.06 23.49
C TYR A 347 -14.92 -5.17 25.02
N ILE A 348 -15.49 -4.17 25.69
CA ILE A 348 -15.64 -4.15 27.15
C ILE A 348 -16.64 -5.22 27.59
N LYS A 349 -17.73 -5.40 26.85
CA LYS A 349 -18.70 -6.47 27.09
C LYS A 349 -18.04 -7.86 27.01
N VAL A 350 -17.17 -8.08 26.02
CA VAL A 350 -16.43 -9.35 25.87
C VAL A 350 -15.46 -9.56 27.04
N LEU A 351 -14.68 -8.55 27.41
CA LEU A 351 -13.76 -8.61 28.55
C LEU A 351 -14.48 -8.98 29.86
N LEU A 352 -15.61 -8.32 30.15
CA LEU A 352 -16.43 -8.61 31.33
C LEU A 352 -16.97 -10.04 31.32
N GLY A 353 -17.48 -10.49 30.17
CA GLY A 353 -17.97 -11.86 29.97
C GLY A 353 -16.88 -12.92 30.22
N LEU A 354 -15.73 -12.77 29.57
CA LEU A 354 -14.58 -13.67 29.73
C LEU A 354 -14.11 -13.73 31.18
N ARG A 355 -14.00 -12.59 31.86
CA ARG A 355 -13.62 -12.54 33.29
C ARG A 355 -14.59 -13.35 34.15
N SER A 356 -15.90 -13.19 33.94
CA SER A 356 -16.92 -13.94 34.67
C SER A 356 -16.84 -15.44 34.40
N ALA A 357 -16.72 -15.82 33.12
CA ALA A 357 -16.61 -17.22 32.72
C ALA A 357 -15.35 -17.89 33.29
N LEU A 358 -14.20 -17.20 33.30
CA LEU A 358 -12.96 -17.68 33.92
C LEU A 358 -13.12 -17.93 35.42
N LEU A 359 -13.78 -17.02 36.15
CA LEU A 359 -14.05 -17.19 37.58
C LEU A 359 -15.04 -18.33 37.89
N GLN A 360 -15.78 -18.81 36.89
CA GLN A 360 -16.73 -19.91 37.00
C GLN A 360 -16.22 -21.21 36.36
N ALA A 361 -15.05 -21.18 35.70
CA ALA A 361 -14.52 -22.31 34.94
C ALA A 361 -14.28 -23.55 35.81
N ASP A 362 -13.98 -23.38 37.10
CA ASP A 362 -13.86 -24.47 38.06
C ASP A 362 -14.39 -24.07 39.44
N LEU A 363 -15.63 -24.46 39.73
CA LEU A 363 -16.27 -24.21 41.03
C LEU A 363 -15.78 -25.15 42.15
N THR A 364 -14.97 -26.16 41.83
CA THR A 364 -14.36 -27.03 42.85
C THR A 364 -13.19 -26.36 43.56
N LEU A 365 -12.59 -25.31 42.95
CA LEU A 365 -11.54 -24.51 43.55
C LEU A 365 -12.11 -23.54 44.58
N ASN A 366 -11.37 -23.33 45.67
CA ASN A 366 -11.73 -22.28 46.63
C ASN A 366 -11.59 -20.89 45.99
N LEU A 367 -12.28 -19.90 46.55
CA LEU A 367 -12.38 -18.55 45.98
C LEU A 367 -11.02 -17.89 45.72
N LYS A 368 -10.01 -18.15 46.57
CA LYS A 368 -8.66 -17.58 46.43
C LYS A 368 -7.86 -18.20 45.29
N GLN A 369 -8.23 -19.41 44.85
CA GLN A 369 -7.53 -20.18 43.84
C GLN A 369 -8.28 -20.25 42.50
N ARG A 370 -9.45 -19.61 42.37
CA ARG A 370 -10.30 -19.68 41.16
C ARG A 370 -9.62 -19.27 39.86
N ILE A 371 -8.55 -18.49 39.93
CA ILE A 371 -7.70 -18.18 38.77
C ILE A 371 -6.39 -18.95 38.86
N SER A 372 -5.64 -18.82 39.96
CA SER A 372 -4.29 -19.43 40.07
C SER A 372 -4.27 -20.97 40.05
N GLY A 373 -5.41 -21.62 40.28
CA GLY A 373 -5.56 -23.08 40.20
C GLY A 373 -6.05 -23.57 38.84
N LEU A 374 -6.35 -22.67 37.89
CA LEU A 374 -6.64 -23.02 36.51
C LEU A 374 -5.35 -23.33 35.74
N PRO A 375 -5.44 -24.02 34.60
CA PRO A 375 -4.36 -24.09 33.63
C PRO A 375 -3.74 -22.71 33.36
N SER A 376 -2.42 -22.70 33.13
CA SER A 376 -1.65 -21.46 32.88
C SER A 376 -2.28 -20.59 31.81
N GLU A 377 -2.75 -21.19 30.73
CA GLU A 377 -3.34 -20.53 29.58
C GLU A 377 -4.62 -19.77 29.93
N TYR A 378 -5.48 -20.33 30.79
CA TYR A 378 -6.67 -19.62 31.30
C TYR A 378 -6.29 -18.52 32.29
N SER A 379 -5.29 -18.77 33.13
CA SER A 379 -4.76 -17.76 34.03
C SER A 379 -4.15 -16.57 33.28
N ASP A 380 -3.51 -16.81 32.14
CA ASP A 380 -2.88 -15.78 31.33
C ASP A 380 -3.90 -14.89 30.62
N ILE A 381 -5.02 -15.46 30.14
CA ILE A 381 -6.17 -14.67 29.68
C ILE A 381 -6.67 -13.76 30.81
N PHE A 382 -6.82 -14.28 32.04
CA PHE A 382 -7.29 -13.45 33.16
C PHE A 382 -6.30 -12.31 33.49
N LYS A 383 -5.00 -12.60 33.54
CA LYS A 383 -3.95 -11.60 33.80
C LYS A 383 -3.89 -10.53 32.72
N PHE A 384 -4.26 -10.86 31.49
CA PHE A 384 -4.34 -9.92 30.39
C PHE A 384 -5.56 -8.99 30.50
N ILE A 385 -6.75 -9.57 30.78
CA ILE A 385 -8.02 -8.84 30.84
C ILE A 385 -8.11 -7.90 32.06
N GLU A 386 -7.65 -8.35 33.22
CA GLU A 386 -7.86 -7.65 34.50
C GLU A 386 -7.29 -6.22 34.52
N PRO A 387 -6.05 -5.93 34.05
CA PRO A 387 -5.53 -4.57 33.98
C PRO A 387 -6.32 -3.67 33.02
N GLN A 388 -6.84 -4.20 31.91
CA GLN A 388 -7.61 -3.43 30.93
C GLN A 388 -8.94 -2.97 31.50
N LEU A 389 -9.66 -3.88 32.17
CA LEU A 389 -10.92 -3.54 32.85
C LEU A 389 -10.74 -2.50 33.97
N ARG A 390 -9.54 -2.40 34.58
CA ARG A 390 -9.24 -1.36 35.57
C ARG A 390 -9.05 0.03 34.97
N LYS A 391 -8.72 0.13 33.68
CA LYS A 391 -8.60 1.40 32.96
C LYS A 391 -9.97 1.97 32.56
N VAL A 392 -11.01 1.11 32.48
CA VAL A 392 -12.36 1.51 32.08
C VAL A 392 -13.01 2.34 33.19
N ASP A 393 -13.57 3.49 32.83
CA ASP A 393 -14.25 4.35 33.80
C ASP A 393 -15.51 3.69 34.38
N SER A 394 -15.84 4.06 35.61
CA SER A 394 -16.96 3.46 36.35
C SER A 394 -18.32 3.68 35.68
N LYS A 395 -18.54 4.81 34.98
CA LYS A 395 -19.80 5.08 34.30
C LYS A 395 -19.99 4.17 33.09
N THR A 396 -18.91 3.83 32.39
CA THR A 396 -18.94 2.88 31.28
C THR A 396 -19.21 1.46 31.78
N ILE A 397 -18.61 1.04 32.90
CA ILE A 397 -18.90 -0.28 33.52
C ILE A 397 -20.35 -0.37 34.01
N ASP A 398 -20.90 0.71 34.59
CA ASP A 398 -22.28 0.74 35.11
C ASP A 398 -23.34 0.51 34.03
N LYS A 399 -23.06 0.84 32.75
CA LYS A 399 -23.94 0.51 31.61
C LYS A 399 -24.18 -0.99 31.45
N TYR A 400 -23.24 -1.82 31.91
CA TYR A 400 -23.28 -3.28 31.81
C TYR A 400 -23.88 -3.98 33.03
N SER A 401 -24.21 -3.22 34.09
CA SER A 401 -24.80 -3.76 35.32
C SER A 401 -26.10 -4.55 35.11
N ARG A 402 -26.90 -4.18 34.09
CA ARG A 402 -28.17 -4.84 33.72
C ARG A 402 -27.99 -6.24 33.13
N TYR A 403 -26.78 -6.62 32.75
CA TYR A 403 -26.45 -7.96 32.23
C TYR A 403 -25.90 -8.90 33.31
N GLY A 404 -26.04 -8.56 34.60
CA GLY A 404 -25.60 -9.38 35.72
C GLY A 404 -24.15 -9.13 36.16
N PHE A 405 -23.50 -8.07 35.67
CA PHE A 405 -22.12 -7.71 36.05
C PHE A 405 -22.12 -6.74 37.24
N VAL A 406 -21.48 -7.12 38.36
CA VAL A 406 -21.33 -6.24 39.53
C VAL A 406 -19.94 -5.58 39.48
N PRO A 407 -19.83 -4.23 39.51
CA PRO A 407 -18.54 -3.56 39.58
C PRO A 407 -17.84 -3.88 40.90
N LEU A 408 -16.58 -4.35 40.84
CA LEU A 408 -15.73 -4.44 42.03
C LEU A 408 -15.30 -3.03 42.44
N LYS A 409 -16.08 -2.39 43.31
CA LYS A 409 -15.61 -1.22 44.07
C LYS A 409 -14.49 -1.68 44.99
N LEU A 410 -13.31 -1.06 44.83
CA LEU A 410 -12.11 -1.14 45.67
C LEU A 410 -12.09 -2.25 46.75
N GLY A 411 -11.25 -3.27 46.53
CA GLY A 411 -10.56 -3.97 47.62
C GLY A 411 -11.39 -4.81 48.60
N SER A 412 -12.58 -5.30 48.24
CA SER A 412 -13.35 -6.17 49.14
C SER A 412 -13.86 -7.46 48.48
N THR A 413 -13.59 -8.57 49.16
CA THR A 413 -13.93 -9.95 48.80
C THR A 413 -15.35 -10.28 49.27
N VAL A 414 -16.38 -10.37 48.40
CA VAL A 414 -17.66 -11.03 48.79
C VAL A 414 -18.36 -11.75 47.62
N LYS A 415 -18.99 -12.87 48.02
CA LYS A 415 -19.77 -13.95 47.39
C LYS A 415 -20.63 -13.64 46.16
N TYR A 416 -20.56 -14.56 45.19
CA TYR A 416 -21.60 -14.83 44.20
C TYR A 416 -22.65 -15.78 44.84
N PHE A 417 -23.94 -15.50 44.66
CA PHE A 417 -25.02 -16.47 44.85
C PHE A 417 -25.28 -17.22 43.55
#